data_AF-A0A2G9Y3F1-F1
#
_entry.id   AF-A0A2G9Y3F1-F1
#
_cell.length_a   1.000
_cell.length_b   1.000
_cell.length_c   1.000
_cell.angle_alpha   90.00
_cell.angle_beta   90.00
_cell.angle_gamma   90.00
#
_symmetry.space_group_name_H-M   'P 1'
#
loop_
_entity.id
_entity.type
_entity.pdbx_description
1 polymer ?
#
loop_
_entity_poly.entity_id
_entity_poly.type
_entity_poly.pdbx_seq_one_letter_code
_entity_poly.pdbx_strand_id
1 'polypeptide(L)'
;MTIKNELPCIEGGSPVRSAFLSFVPPSIREKEINKVIDTLKSGWITTGPKVEKFEREFAGYINARYTVALSSCTAGLFLSLLVLS
;
A
#
# COMPACT_ATOMS: atom_id res chain seq x y z
N MET A 1 -12.46 35.70 19.30
CA MET A 1 -12.78 34.26 19.42
C MET A 1 -12.20 33.79 20.74
N THR A 2 -13.04 33.69 21.77
CA THR A 2 -12.63 33.36 23.13
C THR A 2 -12.32 31.87 23.20
N ILE A 3 -11.05 31.50 23.35
CA ILE A 3 -10.66 30.12 23.66
C ILE A 3 -11.26 29.84 25.04
N LYS A 4 -12.31 28.99 25.09
CA LYS A 4 -12.76 28.43 26.36
C LYS A 4 -11.55 27.74 26.99
N ASN A 5 -11.33 28.02 28.27
CA ASN A 5 -10.25 27.49 29.10
C ASN A 5 -10.48 25.99 29.41
N GLU A 6 -10.66 25.18 28.36
CA GLU A 6 -10.77 23.73 28.42
C GLU A 6 -9.36 23.15 28.34
N LEU A 7 -8.97 22.37 29.35
CA LEU A 7 -7.67 21.72 29.42
C LEU A 7 -7.42 20.89 28.15
N PRO A 8 -6.18 20.80 27.65
CA PRO A 8 -5.82 19.82 26.63
C PRO A 8 -6.23 18.40 27.08
N CYS A 9 -6.56 17.53 26.12
CA CYS A 9 -6.93 16.14 26.43
C CYS A 9 -5.83 15.37 27.19
N ILE A 10 -4.56 15.72 26.97
CA ILE A 10 -3.42 15.15 27.72
C ILE A 10 -3.37 15.62 29.19
N GLU A 11 -4.03 16.72 29.52
CA GLU A 11 -4.14 17.30 30.86
C GLU A 11 -5.51 17.03 31.51
N GLY A 12 -6.30 16.12 30.94
CA GLY A 12 -7.59 15.70 31.50
C GLY A 12 -8.83 16.41 30.95
N GLY A 13 -8.68 17.23 29.90
CA GLY A 13 -9.84 17.77 29.17
C GLY A 13 -10.43 16.80 28.14
N SER A 14 -11.47 17.24 27.44
CA SER A 14 -12.18 16.42 26.45
C SER A 14 -11.45 16.41 25.10
N PRO A 15 -11.43 15.28 24.38
CA PRO A 15 -10.81 15.20 23.05
C PRO A 15 -11.62 16.01 22.03
N VAL A 16 -10.91 16.78 21.20
CA VAL A 16 -11.51 17.60 20.10
C VAL A 16 -12.26 16.74 19.08
N ARG A 17 -11.85 15.49 18.91
CA ARG A 17 -12.50 14.50 18.04
C ARG A 17 -12.80 13.24 18.83
N SER A 18 -13.99 12.69 18.61
CA SER A 18 -14.37 11.38 19.15
C SER A 18 -13.72 10.22 18.40
N ALA A 19 -13.40 10.42 17.11
CA ALA A 19 -12.82 9.40 16.25
C ALA A 19 -11.29 9.57 16.10
N PHE A 20 -10.57 8.44 16.04
CA PHE A 20 -9.14 8.43 15.76
C PHE A 20 -8.84 8.98 14.35
N LEU A 21 -7.89 9.91 14.25
CA LEU A 21 -7.40 10.41 12.98
C LEU A 21 -6.15 9.63 12.58
N SER A 22 -6.32 8.67 11.66
CA SER A 22 -5.19 7.93 11.10
C SER A 22 -4.30 8.84 10.25
N PHE A 23 -2.98 8.68 10.38
CA PHE A 23 -1.99 9.46 9.64
C PHE A 23 -1.91 9.03 8.16
N VAL A 24 -2.03 7.73 7.89
CA VAL A 24 -1.96 7.17 6.53
C VAL A 24 -3.01 6.06 6.36
N PRO A 25 -4.30 6.41 6.26
CA PRO A 25 -5.32 5.41 5.93
C PRO A 25 -5.07 4.87 4.52
N PRO A 26 -5.12 3.54 4.29
CA PRO A 26 -4.99 2.98 2.96
C PRO A 26 -6.20 3.34 2.10
N SER A 27 -5.97 3.78 0.86
CA SER A 27 -7.05 4.01 -0.10
C SER A 27 -7.39 2.71 -0.84
N ILE A 28 -8.35 1.95 -0.31
CA ILE A 28 -8.88 0.73 -0.94
C ILE A 28 -10.30 1.01 -1.43
N ARG A 29 -10.60 0.74 -2.70
CA ARG A 29 -11.93 0.92 -3.31
C ARG A 29 -12.42 -0.41 -3.87
N GLU A 30 -13.68 -0.42 -4.32
CA GLU A 30 -14.32 -1.61 -4.90
C GLU A 30 -13.53 -2.22 -6.07
N LYS A 31 -12.79 -1.42 -6.83
CA LYS A 31 -11.97 -1.92 -7.94
C LYS A 31 -10.87 -2.86 -7.44
N GLU A 32 -10.16 -2.49 -6.39
CA GLU A 32 -9.10 -3.32 -5.81
C GLU A 32 -9.68 -4.59 -5.19
N ILE A 33 -10.80 -4.48 -4.47
CA ILE A 33 -11.50 -5.63 -3.86
C ILE A 33 -11.92 -6.64 -4.93
N ASN A 34 -12.55 -6.16 -6.01
CA ASN A 34 -12.99 -7.02 -7.11
C ASN A 34 -11.81 -7.74 -7.80
N LYS A 35 -10.63 -7.12 -7.87
CA LYS A 35 -9.42 -7.78 -8.40
C LYS A 35 -8.91 -8.90 -7.50
N VAL A 36 -9.01 -8.74 -6.18
CA VAL A 36 -8.69 -9.80 -5.22
C VAL A 36 -9.67 -10.97 -5.35
N ILE A 37 -10.98 -10.68 -5.41
CA ILE A 37 -12.02 -11.71 -5.60
C ILE A 37 -11.78 -12.49 -6.89
N ASP A 38 -11.47 -11.80 -7.98
CA ASP A 38 -11.12 -12.41 -9.27
C ASP A 38 -9.89 -13.34 -9.17
N THR A 39 -8.89 -13.01 -8.32
CA THR A 39 -7.70 -13.87 -8.09
C THR A 39 -8.08 -15.12 -7.31
N LEU A 40 -8.90 -14.96 -6.28
CA LEU A 40 -9.38 -16.09 -5.48
C LEU A 40 -10.21 -17.06 -6.33
N LYS A 41 -11.05 -16.54 -7.22
CA LYS A 41 -11.88 -17.35 -8.13
C LYS A 41 -11.09 -18.04 -9.24
N SER A 42 -9.94 -17.51 -9.64
CA SER A 42 -9.12 -18.10 -10.71
C SER A 42 -8.35 -19.34 -10.29
N GLY A 43 -8.33 -19.69 -9.00
CA GLY A 43 -7.56 -20.83 -8.48
C GLY A 43 -6.04 -20.62 -8.48
N TRP A 44 -5.57 -19.41 -8.80
CA TRP A 44 -4.15 -19.07 -8.88
C TRP A 44 -3.86 -17.84 -8.01
N ILE A 45 -3.38 -18.10 -6.79
CA ILE A 45 -3.22 -17.06 -5.75
C ILE A 45 -1.78 -16.59 -5.54
N THR A 46 -0.80 -17.29 -6.11
CA THR A 46 0.62 -16.96 -6.02
C THR A 46 1.12 -16.28 -7.30
N THR A 47 2.43 -16.25 -7.52
CA THR A 47 3.05 -15.71 -8.76
C THR A 47 2.46 -16.38 -9.99
N GLY A 48 1.87 -15.58 -10.89
CA GLY A 48 1.13 -16.07 -12.03
C GLY A 48 0.75 -14.96 -13.02
N PRO A 49 -0.29 -15.15 -13.85
CA PRO A 49 -0.58 -14.28 -14.99
C PRO A 49 -0.89 -12.83 -14.60
N LYS A 50 -1.41 -12.60 -13.38
CA LYS A 50 -1.66 -11.25 -12.86
C LYS A 50 -0.36 -10.50 -12.50
N VAL A 51 0.65 -11.23 -12.04
CA VAL A 51 1.97 -10.68 -11.75
C VAL A 51 2.67 -10.31 -13.06
N GLU A 52 2.66 -11.21 -14.04
CA GLU A 52 3.23 -10.95 -15.38
C GLU A 52 2.57 -9.73 -16.04
N LYS A 53 1.23 -9.62 -15.91
CA LYS A 53 0.51 -8.44 -16.40
C LYS A 53 0.97 -7.16 -15.69
N PHE A 54 1.10 -7.19 -14.36
CA PHE A 54 1.57 -6.04 -13.59
C PHE A 54 2.99 -5.65 -14.00
N GLU A 55 3.91 -6.60 -14.14
CA GLU A 55 5.28 -6.34 -14.56
C GLU A 55 5.31 -5.63 -15.92
N ARG A 56 4.59 -6.14 -16.92
CA ARG A 56 4.50 -5.51 -18.24
C ARG A 56 3.93 -4.10 -18.20
N GLU A 57 2.83 -3.88 -17.48
CA GLU A 57 2.22 -2.56 -17.34
C GLU A 57 3.16 -1.59 -16.61
N PHE A 58 3.84 -2.08 -15.57
CA PHE A 58 4.78 -1.29 -14.79
C PHE A 58 6.04 -0.93 -15.58
N ALA A 59 6.56 -1.85 -16.41
CA ALA A 59 7.68 -1.60 -17.30
C ALA A 59 7.39 -0.45 -18.27
N GLY A 60 6.18 -0.44 -18.85
CA GLY A 60 5.69 0.67 -19.67
C GLY A 60 5.53 1.97 -18.88
N TYR A 61 5.04 1.90 -17.64
CA TYR A 61 4.85 3.05 -16.77
C TYR A 61 6.17 3.76 -16.41
N ILE A 62 7.23 3.00 -16.10
CA ILE A 62 8.55 3.56 -15.74
C ILE A 62 9.52 3.69 -16.91
N ASN A 63 9.09 3.33 -18.13
CA ASN A 63 9.93 3.27 -19.33
C ASN A 63 11.20 2.39 -19.16
N ALA A 64 11.02 1.20 -18.57
CA ALA A 64 12.09 0.21 -18.42
C ALA A 64 11.88 -0.95 -19.40
N ARG A 65 12.99 -1.58 -19.82
CA ARG A 65 12.94 -2.77 -20.69
C ARG A 65 12.40 -4.00 -19.97
N TYR A 66 12.70 -4.12 -18.68
CA TYR A 66 12.34 -5.27 -17.84
C TYR A 66 11.95 -4.81 -16.43
N THR A 67 11.05 -5.56 -15.81
CA THR A 67 10.58 -5.37 -14.43
C THR A 67 10.35 -6.74 -13.80
N VAL A 68 10.61 -6.85 -12.50
CA VAL A 68 10.36 -8.06 -11.72
C VAL A 68 9.64 -7.67 -10.44
N ALA A 69 8.47 -8.23 -10.21
CA ALA A 69 7.66 -7.98 -9.03
C ALA A 69 8.16 -8.84 -7.86
N LEU A 70 8.33 -8.22 -6.70
CA LEU A 70 8.84 -8.85 -5.49
C LEU A 70 7.92 -8.56 -4.30
N SER A 71 8.13 -9.28 -3.20
CA SER A 71 7.33 -9.12 -1.98
C SER A 71 7.49 -7.75 -1.31
N SER A 72 8.63 -7.08 -1.52
CA SER A 72 8.91 -5.76 -0.94
C SER A 72 10.06 -5.05 -1.69
N CYS A 73 10.17 -3.73 -1.46
CA CYS A 73 11.31 -2.94 -1.93
C CYS A 73 12.64 -3.44 -1.35
N THR A 74 12.67 -3.81 -0.06
CA THR A 74 13.87 -4.34 0.60
C THR A 74 14.40 -5.61 -0.09
N ALA A 75 13.50 -6.52 -0.47
CA ALA A 75 13.88 -7.72 -1.22
C ALA A 75 14.48 -7.36 -2.60
N GLY A 76 13.93 -6.35 -3.27
CA GLY A 76 14.46 -5.83 -4.54
C GLY A 76 15.86 -5.25 -4.42
N LEU A 77 16.10 -4.41 -3.41
CA LEU A 77 17.43 -3.85 -3.17
C LEU A 77 18.43 -4.94 -2.79
N PHE A 78 18.04 -5.88 -1.92
CA PHE A 78 18.88 -7.01 -1.56
C PHE A 78 19.27 -7.85 -2.79
N LEU A 79 18.29 -8.24 -3.62
CA LEU A 79 18.53 -9.00 -4.84
C LEU A 79 19.42 -8.24 -5.82
N SER A 80 19.22 -6.92 -5.95
CA SER A 80 20.03 -6.07 -6.82
C SER A 80 21.50 -6.08 -6.41
N LEU A 81 21.79 -6.01 -5.11
CA LEU A 81 23.17 -6.08 -4.60
C LEU A 81 23.76 -7.49 -4.75
N LEU A 82 22.97 -8.53 -4.46
CA LEU A 82 23.40 -9.92 -4.55
C LEU A 82 23.78 -10.34 -5.98
N VAL A 83 23.10 -9.78 -7.00
CA VAL A 83 23.41 -10.08 -8.42
C VAL A 83 24.64 -9.31 -8.91
N LEU A 84 25.01 -8.21 -8.25
CA LEU A 84 26.15 -7.37 -8.62
C LEU A 84 27.46 -7.77 -7.90
N SER A 85 27.37 -8.50 -6.79
CA SER A 85 28.53 -9.04 -6.06
C SER A 85 29.12 -10.26 -6.77
#